data_AF-A0AAU6GK35-F1
#
_entry.id   AF-A0AAU6GK35-F1
#
_cell.length_a   1.000
_cell.length_b   1.000
_cell.length_c   1.000
_cell.angle_alpha   90.00
_cell.angle_beta   90.00
_cell.angle_gamma   90.00
#
_symmetry.space_group_name_H-M   'P 1'
#
loop_
_entity.id
_entity.type
_entity.pdbx_description
1 polymer ?
#
loop_
_entity_poly.entity_id
_entity_poly.type
_entity_poly.pdbx_seq_one_letter_code
_entity_poly.pdbx_strand_id
1 'polypeptide(L)'
;MTSTTQHEEVRRIYIRCRLGKSELNRLFSLASEGTTAASIAVSTQRDSSRYSAGTLTDLVDHVQSSTASGNLDLWDNLTFEASDNTGGRKVSIKLDTERAEVQVAGLDATWVHGQAARVELFLKGTGGEPMKNAEANQGSGPPFLGFLGGVLVSVLLGFFLAEPRAVKNNGSPDNPLAKVPSVLTSPAMLAILVGIGFWIVAQANRAVLRPMEEIPHGSWWSRAANADRIALCGLIVGVLSLLVTFATLGKDHF
;
A
#
# COMPACT_ATOMS: atom_id res chain seq x y z
N MET A 1 39.65 20.56 -26.69
CA MET A 1 39.07 19.29 -26.19
C MET A 1 37.80 19.64 -25.43
N THR A 2 36.64 19.53 -26.07
CA THR A 2 35.32 19.73 -25.43
C THR A 2 34.98 18.45 -24.68
N SER A 3 35.05 18.49 -23.35
CA SER A 3 34.53 17.41 -22.51
C SER A 3 33.02 17.37 -22.67
N THR A 4 32.49 16.32 -23.29
CA THR A 4 31.05 16.07 -23.37
C THR A 4 30.54 15.94 -21.94
N THR A 5 29.83 16.95 -21.44
CA THR A 5 29.31 16.94 -20.07
C THR A 5 28.18 15.91 -20.02
N GLN A 6 28.50 14.71 -19.53
CA GLN A 6 27.53 13.63 -19.41
C GLN A 6 26.52 14.03 -18.33
N HIS A 7 25.26 14.17 -18.74
CA HIS A 7 24.15 14.44 -17.82
C HIS A 7 23.75 13.11 -17.18
N GLU A 8 23.85 13.02 -15.85
CA GLU A 8 23.43 11.83 -15.11
C GLU A 8 21.95 11.96 -14.77
N GLU A 9 21.20 10.87 -14.95
CA GLU A 9 19.77 10.83 -14.72
C GLU A 9 19.37 9.55 -13.98
N VAL A 10 18.66 9.72 -12.87
CA VAL A 10 18.12 8.62 -12.06
C VAL A 10 16.61 8.73 -12.02
N ARG A 11 15.94 7.73 -12.60
CA ARG A 11 14.47 7.58 -12.56
C ARG A 11 14.07 6.40 -11.68
N ARG A 12 13.14 6.63 -10.76
CA ARG A 12 12.58 5.60 -9.87
C ARG A 12 11.07 5.74 -9.77
N ILE A 13 10.39 4.61 -9.71
CA ILE A 13 8.94 4.56 -9.59
C ILE A 13 8.62 3.84 -8.28
N TYR A 14 7.75 4.45 -7.48
CA TYR A 14 7.22 3.93 -6.23
C TYR A 14 5.72 3.74 -6.36
N ILE A 15 5.19 2.72 -5.71
CA ILE A 15 3.75 2.47 -5.62
C ILE A 15 3.32 2.48 -4.15
N ARG A 16 2.01 2.52 -3.89
CA ARG A 16 1.42 2.49 -2.52
C ARG A 16 1.81 3.66 -1.63
N CYS A 17 2.37 4.73 -2.20
CA CYS A 17 2.67 5.95 -1.46
C CYS A 17 1.38 6.56 -0.91
N ARG A 18 1.41 6.96 0.36
CA ARG A 18 0.33 7.71 1.01
C ARG A 18 0.84 9.09 1.34
N LEU A 19 0.40 10.07 0.57
CA LEU A 19 0.92 11.44 0.61
C LEU A 19 -0.24 12.40 0.90
N GLY A 20 -0.25 12.93 2.13
CA GLY A 20 -1.12 14.02 2.54
C GLY A 20 -0.43 15.37 2.40
N LYS A 21 -1.09 16.43 2.90
CA LYS A 21 -0.58 17.80 2.83
C LYS A 21 0.80 17.96 3.47
N SER A 22 1.01 17.47 4.69
CA SER A 22 2.31 17.61 5.36
C SER A 22 3.42 16.80 4.69
N GLU A 23 3.12 15.60 4.19
CA GLU A 23 4.06 14.76 3.46
C GLU A 23 4.48 15.39 2.15
N LEU A 24 3.52 15.92 1.38
CA LEU A 24 3.81 16.57 0.10
C LEU A 24 4.68 17.80 0.31
N ASN A 25 4.36 18.64 1.31
CA ASN A 25 5.20 19.79 1.65
C ASN A 25 6.62 19.39 2.06
N ARG A 26 6.77 18.33 2.87
CA ARG A 26 8.09 17.79 3.24
C ARG A 26 8.84 17.21 2.04
N LEU A 27 8.14 16.49 1.18
CA LEU A 27 8.69 15.91 -0.05
C LEU A 27 9.19 17.00 -0.99
N PHE A 28 8.39 18.05 -1.21
CA PHE A 28 8.74 19.18 -2.08
C PHE A 28 9.87 20.01 -1.49
N SER A 29 9.85 20.26 -0.18
CA SER A 29 10.97 20.91 0.51
C SER A 29 12.25 20.12 0.36
N LEU A 30 12.22 18.80 0.61
CA LEU A 30 13.37 17.92 0.42
C LEU A 30 13.84 17.88 -1.04
N ALA A 31 12.90 17.77 -1.99
CA ALA A 31 13.19 17.70 -3.42
C ALA A 31 13.80 19.00 -3.97
N SER A 32 13.38 20.15 -3.43
CA SER A 32 13.87 21.48 -3.82
C SER A 32 15.21 21.87 -3.17
N GLU A 33 15.73 21.07 -2.25
CA GLU A 33 16.96 21.40 -1.51
C GLU A 33 18.15 21.61 -2.46
N GLY A 34 18.78 22.79 -2.38
CA GLY A 34 19.89 23.17 -3.26
C GLY A 34 19.46 23.68 -4.64
N THR A 35 18.17 23.93 -4.85
CA THR A 35 17.59 24.62 -6.02
C THR A 35 17.09 26.00 -5.59
N THR A 36 17.17 27.00 -6.47
CA THR A 36 16.62 28.33 -6.16
C THR A 36 15.09 28.33 -6.22
N ALA A 37 14.43 29.16 -5.40
CA ALA A 37 12.97 29.15 -5.30
C ALA A 37 12.25 29.63 -6.58
N ALA A 38 12.94 30.39 -7.44
CA ALA A 38 12.37 31.00 -8.65
C ALA A 38 11.99 29.98 -9.74
N SER A 39 12.36 28.72 -9.57
CA SER A 39 12.28 27.67 -10.59
C SER A 39 11.59 26.40 -10.08
N ILE A 40 10.78 26.56 -9.03
CA ILE A 40 9.91 25.54 -8.49
C ILE A 40 8.52 25.74 -9.08
N ALA A 41 7.93 24.68 -9.62
CA ALA A 41 6.57 24.66 -10.13
C ALA A 41 5.85 23.40 -9.64
N VAL A 42 4.71 23.60 -9.00
CA VAL A 42 3.76 22.55 -8.64
C VAL A 42 2.55 22.71 -9.55
N SER A 43 2.15 21.64 -10.22
CA SER A 43 1.05 21.67 -11.17
C SER A 43 0.15 20.44 -11.09
N THR A 44 -1.11 20.63 -11.45
CA THR A 44 -2.12 19.56 -11.56
C THR A 44 -2.97 19.83 -12.80
N GLN A 45 -3.64 18.82 -13.34
CA GLN A 45 -4.51 18.97 -14.50
C GLN A 45 -5.89 18.41 -14.18
N ARG A 46 -6.92 19.24 -14.30
CA ARG A 46 -8.31 18.89 -14.00
C ARG A 46 -9.22 19.39 -15.11
N ASP A 47 -10.13 18.54 -15.59
CA ASP A 47 -11.09 18.87 -16.64
C ASP A 47 -10.44 19.55 -17.86
N SER A 48 -9.25 19.08 -18.27
CA SER A 48 -8.39 19.65 -19.32
C SER A 48 -7.71 21.00 -19.02
N SER A 49 -7.98 21.61 -17.87
CA SER A 49 -7.31 22.82 -17.40
C SER A 49 -6.08 22.47 -16.56
N ARG A 50 -4.93 23.07 -16.86
CA ARG A 50 -3.71 22.92 -16.06
C ARG A 50 -3.59 24.07 -15.08
N TYR A 51 -3.49 23.74 -13.80
CA TYR A 51 -3.21 24.69 -12.72
C TYR A 51 -1.74 24.56 -12.35
N SER A 52 -1.07 25.68 -12.09
CA SER A 52 0.34 25.72 -11.69
C SER A 52 0.58 26.85 -10.70
N ALA A 53 1.44 26.61 -9.72
CA ALA A 53 1.89 27.61 -8.75
C ALA A 53 3.30 27.28 -8.24
N GLY A 54 3.94 28.21 -7.52
CA GLY A 54 5.28 28.00 -6.96
C GLY A 54 5.31 27.13 -5.70
N THR A 55 4.18 27.06 -5.00
CA THR A 55 4.02 26.24 -3.79
C THR A 55 2.75 25.40 -3.85
N LEU A 56 2.69 24.34 -3.03
CA LEU A 56 1.49 23.51 -2.93
C LEU A 56 0.29 24.29 -2.38
N THR A 57 0.51 25.18 -1.41
CA THR A 57 -0.56 26.00 -0.82
C THR A 57 -1.19 26.91 -1.86
N ASP A 58 -0.36 27.63 -2.64
CA ASP A 58 -0.86 28.52 -3.69
C ASP A 58 -1.59 27.74 -4.78
N LEU A 59 -1.12 26.52 -5.11
CA LEU A 59 -1.80 25.64 -6.05
C LEU A 59 -3.18 25.21 -5.54
N VAL A 60 -3.28 24.85 -4.26
CA VAL A 60 -4.54 24.50 -3.60
C VAL A 60 -5.51 25.68 -3.64
N ASP A 61 -5.04 26.90 -3.31
CA ASP A 61 -5.87 28.10 -3.33
C ASP A 61 -6.35 28.45 -4.76
N HIS A 62 -5.49 28.29 -5.77
CA HIS A 62 -5.86 28.43 -7.18
C HIS A 62 -6.92 27.40 -7.63
N VAL A 63 -6.79 26.15 -7.20
CA VAL A 63 -7.77 25.10 -7.53
C VAL A 63 -9.10 25.33 -6.80
N GLN A 64 -9.07 25.74 -5.54
CA GLN A 64 -10.28 26.02 -4.75
C GLN A 64 -11.05 27.26 -5.23
N SER A 65 -10.34 28.27 -5.73
CA SER A 65 -10.95 29.46 -6.34
C SER A 65 -11.43 29.24 -7.77
N SER A 66 -11.08 28.10 -8.38
CA SER A 66 -11.53 27.77 -9.74
C SER A 66 -13.00 27.34 -9.76
N THR A 67 -13.69 27.62 -10.88
CA THR A 67 -15.06 27.15 -11.12
C THR A 67 -15.09 25.72 -11.67
N ALA A 68 -14.07 24.91 -11.38
CA ALA A 68 -13.97 23.55 -11.90
C ALA A 68 -15.07 22.66 -11.33
N SER A 69 -15.63 21.79 -12.18
CA SER A 69 -16.65 20.83 -11.78
C SER A 69 -16.05 19.68 -10.96
N GLY A 70 -16.89 18.99 -10.17
CA GLY A 70 -16.52 17.77 -9.44
C GLY A 70 -16.01 18.00 -8.01
N ASN A 71 -15.51 16.94 -7.38
CA ASN A 71 -15.00 17.01 -6.00
C ASN A 71 -13.61 17.68 -5.98
N LEU A 72 -13.46 18.81 -5.28
CA LEU A 72 -12.21 19.57 -5.21
C LEU A 72 -11.12 18.87 -4.37
N ASP A 73 -11.51 17.91 -3.54
CA ASP A 73 -10.62 17.20 -2.61
C ASP A 73 -9.92 15.99 -3.27
N LEU A 74 -10.42 15.53 -4.41
CA LEU A 74 -9.86 14.38 -5.14
C LEU A 74 -8.93 14.86 -6.25
N TRP A 75 -7.65 14.52 -6.11
CA TRP A 75 -6.60 14.85 -7.08
C TRP A 75 -6.07 13.54 -7.65
N ASP A 76 -6.09 13.43 -8.97
CA ASP A 76 -5.65 12.24 -9.70
C ASP A 76 -4.21 12.38 -10.19
N ASN A 77 -3.73 13.62 -10.39
CA ASN A 77 -2.36 13.92 -10.76
C ASN A 77 -1.80 15.14 -10.02
N LEU A 78 -0.52 15.08 -9.70
CA LEU A 78 0.25 16.19 -9.14
C LEU A 78 1.69 16.08 -9.63
N THR A 79 2.16 17.12 -10.31
CA THR A 79 3.53 17.20 -10.82
C THR A 79 4.27 18.31 -10.10
N PHE A 80 5.42 17.97 -9.55
CA PHE A 80 6.36 18.90 -8.96
C PHE A 80 7.63 18.92 -9.82
N GLU A 81 8.06 20.11 -10.22
CA GLU A 81 9.31 20.32 -10.92
C GLU A 81 10.12 21.39 -10.19
N ALA A 82 11.38 21.10 -9.92
CA ALA A 82 12.37 22.05 -9.45
C ALA A 82 13.60 21.93 -10.35
N SER A 83 14.04 23.03 -10.95
CA SER A 83 15.23 23.05 -11.81
C SER A 83 16.12 24.21 -11.43
N ASP A 84 17.44 24.09 -11.44
CA ASP A 84 18.27 25.30 -11.32
C ASP A 84 18.18 26.14 -12.60
N ASN A 85 18.40 27.46 -12.49
CA ASN A 85 18.40 28.40 -13.62
C ASN A 85 19.50 28.07 -14.64
N THR A 86 20.56 27.40 -14.19
CA THR A 86 21.67 26.93 -15.04
C THR A 86 21.37 25.60 -15.74
N GLY A 87 20.26 24.93 -15.41
CA GLY A 87 19.95 23.58 -15.88
C GLY A 87 20.85 22.48 -15.30
N GLY A 88 21.76 22.81 -14.37
CA GLY A 88 22.72 21.86 -13.82
C GLY A 88 22.12 20.82 -12.86
N ARG A 89 20.90 21.07 -12.37
CA ARG A 89 20.17 20.24 -11.41
C ARG A 89 18.68 20.32 -11.73
N LYS A 90 18.01 19.17 -11.79
CA LYS A 90 16.56 19.06 -12.01
C LYS A 90 15.99 17.92 -11.21
N VAL A 91 14.87 18.17 -10.52
CA VAL A 91 14.07 17.16 -9.84
C VAL A 91 12.64 17.27 -10.36
N SER A 92 12.11 16.18 -10.89
CA SER A 92 10.73 16.05 -11.35
C SER A 92 10.07 14.92 -10.58
N ILE A 93 8.97 15.21 -9.91
CA ILE A 93 8.16 14.23 -9.18
C ILE A 93 6.76 14.25 -9.77
N LYS A 94 6.32 13.14 -10.35
CA LYS A 94 4.96 12.94 -10.84
C LYS A 94 4.24 11.99 -9.91
N LEU A 95 3.14 12.44 -9.34
CA LEU A 95 2.32 11.69 -8.41
C LEU A 95 0.98 11.46 -9.09
N ASP A 96 0.63 10.19 -9.23
CA ASP A 96 -0.69 9.74 -9.66
C ASP A 96 -1.37 9.05 -8.46
N THR A 97 -2.65 8.66 -8.61
CA THR A 97 -3.38 7.90 -7.58
C THR A 97 -2.73 6.56 -7.22
N GLU A 98 -1.89 6.00 -8.09
CA GLU A 98 -1.30 4.66 -7.91
C GLU A 98 0.22 4.67 -7.70
N ARG A 99 0.91 5.69 -8.23
CA ARG A 99 2.37 5.70 -8.33
C ARG A 99 2.97 7.09 -8.13
N ALA A 100 4.17 7.10 -7.57
CA ALA A 100 5.03 8.27 -7.47
C ALA A 100 6.29 8.01 -8.31
N GLU A 101 6.41 8.72 -9.42
CA GLU A 101 7.59 8.71 -10.28
C GLU A 101 8.52 9.87 -9.89
N VAL A 102 9.75 9.54 -9.54
CA VAL A 102 10.80 10.49 -9.18
C VAL A 102 11.90 10.42 -10.23
N GLN A 103 12.25 11.56 -10.78
CA GLN A 103 13.32 11.72 -11.74
C GLN A 103 14.25 12.81 -11.22
N VAL A 104 15.51 12.47 -10.99
CA VAL A 104 16.56 13.41 -10.59
C VAL A 104 17.61 13.41 -11.69
N ALA A 105 17.93 14.59 -12.20
CA ALA A 105 18.89 14.77 -13.28
C ALA A 105 19.86 15.91 -12.93
N GLY A 106 21.12 15.80 -13.36
CA GLY A 106 22.11 16.81 -13.08
C GLY A 106 23.50 16.52 -13.62
N LEU A 107 24.38 17.51 -13.52
CA LEU A 107 25.79 17.39 -13.96
C LEU A 107 26.69 16.70 -12.92
N ASP A 108 26.30 16.73 -11.64
CA ASP A 108 27.03 16.09 -10.55
C ASP A 108 26.33 14.79 -10.14
N ALA A 109 26.93 13.65 -10.52
CA ALA A 109 26.41 12.32 -10.20
C ALA A 109 26.28 12.08 -8.69
N THR A 110 27.17 12.66 -7.86
CA THR A 110 27.12 12.50 -6.40
C THR A 110 25.86 13.16 -5.85
N TRP A 111 25.55 14.37 -6.32
CA TRP A 111 24.33 15.07 -5.97
C TRP A 111 23.08 14.33 -6.47
N VAL A 112 23.07 13.87 -7.74
CA VAL A 112 21.93 13.15 -8.32
C VAL A 112 21.59 11.89 -7.52
N HIS A 113 22.58 11.05 -7.22
CA HIS A 113 22.37 9.83 -6.43
C HIS A 113 22.01 10.13 -4.97
N GLY A 114 22.65 11.12 -4.35
CA GLY A 114 22.35 11.53 -2.99
C GLY A 114 20.91 12.03 -2.84
N GLN A 115 20.47 12.89 -3.77
CA GLN A 115 19.12 13.44 -3.77
C GLN A 115 18.08 12.37 -4.07
N ALA A 116 18.34 11.49 -5.05
CA ALA A 116 17.47 10.35 -5.33
C ALA A 116 17.33 9.41 -4.13
N ALA A 117 18.42 9.14 -3.39
CA ALA A 117 18.40 8.30 -2.20
C ALA A 117 17.60 8.94 -1.04
N ARG A 118 17.69 10.26 -0.85
CA ARG A 118 16.92 10.98 0.17
C ARG A 118 15.43 10.98 -0.13
N VAL A 119 15.04 11.26 -1.37
CA VAL A 119 13.64 11.17 -1.82
C VAL A 119 13.13 9.73 -1.70
N GLU A 120 13.94 8.74 -2.07
CA GLU A 120 13.62 7.33 -1.88
C GLU A 120 13.33 6.98 -0.41
N LEU A 121 14.21 7.35 0.51
CA LEU A 121 14.05 7.05 1.93
C LEU A 121 12.78 7.70 2.48
N PHE A 122 12.48 8.91 2.04
CA PHE A 122 11.23 9.58 2.39
C PHE A 122 10.01 8.82 1.88
N LEU A 123 9.97 8.47 0.58
CA LEU A 123 8.83 7.75 0.00
C LEU A 123 8.64 6.38 0.65
N LYS A 124 9.71 5.65 0.96
CA LYS A 124 9.66 4.41 1.74
C LYS A 124 9.08 4.62 3.14
N GLY A 125 9.47 5.71 3.81
CA GLY A 125 8.90 6.10 5.11
C GLY A 125 7.39 6.36 5.06
N THR A 126 6.88 6.84 3.92
CA THR A 126 5.44 7.04 3.68
C THR A 126 4.69 5.77 3.21
N GLY A 127 5.32 4.60 3.30
CA GLY A 127 4.76 3.32 2.87
C GLY A 127 4.94 3.00 1.38
N GLY A 128 5.73 3.79 0.66
CA GLY A 128 6.04 3.57 -0.74
C GLY A 128 6.93 2.34 -0.96
N GLU A 129 6.57 1.51 -1.93
CA GLU A 129 7.36 0.34 -2.35
C GLU A 129 7.93 0.58 -3.75
N PRO A 130 9.23 0.31 -4.00
CA PRO A 130 9.81 0.49 -5.33
C PRO A 130 9.20 -0.50 -6.33
N MET A 131 8.84 -0.02 -7.52
CA MET A 131 8.11 -0.82 -8.53
C MET A 131 8.89 -2.05 -8.99
N LYS A 132 10.23 -2.02 -9.06
CA LYS A 132 11.04 -3.21 -9.36
C LYS A 132 10.79 -4.36 -8.39
N ASN A 133 10.59 -4.04 -7.10
CA ASN A 133 10.24 -5.03 -6.10
C ASN A 133 8.78 -5.41 -6.22
N ALA A 134 7.89 -4.49 -6.62
CA ALA A 134 6.48 -4.78 -6.83
C ALA A 134 6.23 -5.69 -8.04
N GLU A 135 7.01 -5.61 -9.11
CA GLU A 135 6.94 -6.53 -10.25
C GLU A 135 7.48 -7.92 -9.85
N ALA A 136 8.59 -7.96 -9.12
CA ALA A 136 9.10 -9.21 -8.54
C ALA A 136 8.11 -9.84 -7.53
N ASN A 137 7.39 -9.01 -6.76
CA ASN A 137 6.31 -9.44 -5.86
C ASN A 137 4.93 -9.53 -6.53
N GLN A 138 4.75 -9.11 -7.78
CA GLN A 138 3.57 -9.44 -8.58
C GLN A 138 3.69 -10.85 -9.15
N GLY A 139 4.94 -11.36 -9.26
CA GLY A 139 5.24 -12.77 -9.46
C GLY A 139 5.09 -13.63 -8.20
N SER A 140 5.09 -13.04 -7.00
CA SER A 140 4.57 -13.72 -5.82
C SER A 140 3.05 -13.60 -5.89
N GLY A 141 2.39 -14.73 -6.17
CA GLY A 141 1.03 -14.76 -6.69
C GLY A 141 -0.01 -13.98 -5.87
N PRO A 142 -1.23 -13.82 -6.42
CA PRO A 142 -2.28 -12.99 -5.84
C PRO A 142 -2.44 -13.23 -4.33
N PRO A 143 -3.06 -12.33 -3.55
CA PRO A 143 -3.39 -12.56 -2.13
C PRO A 143 -4.02 -13.94 -1.83
N PHE A 144 -4.53 -14.60 -2.87
CA PHE A 144 -4.72 -16.04 -2.99
C PHE A 144 -3.61 -16.95 -2.43
N LEU A 145 -2.32 -16.61 -2.45
CA LEU A 145 -1.23 -17.45 -1.94
C LEU A 145 -1.14 -17.42 -0.41
N GLY A 146 -1.40 -16.26 0.20
CA GLY A 146 -1.62 -16.14 1.65
C GLY A 146 -2.93 -16.80 2.08
N PHE A 147 -3.99 -16.66 1.27
CA PHE A 147 -5.24 -17.38 1.44
C PHE A 147 -5.06 -18.90 1.30
N LEU A 148 -4.33 -19.38 0.29
CA LEU A 148 -3.97 -20.79 0.09
C LEU A 148 -3.13 -21.30 1.25
N GLY A 149 -2.17 -20.52 1.74
CA GLY A 149 -1.40 -20.86 2.93
C GLY A 149 -2.31 -21.00 4.16
N GLY A 150 -3.24 -20.06 4.36
CA GLY A 150 -4.26 -20.14 5.40
C GLY A 150 -5.18 -21.36 5.26
N VAL A 151 -5.65 -21.65 4.05
CA VAL A 151 -6.46 -22.84 3.73
C VAL A 151 -5.66 -24.12 3.96
N LEU A 152 -4.40 -24.19 3.52
CA LEU A 152 -3.54 -25.35 3.67
C LEU A 152 -3.25 -25.62 5.14
N VAL A 153 -2.95 -24.58 5.93
CA VAL A 153 -2.77 -24.69 7.38
C VAL A 153 -4.07 -25.15 8.04
N SER A 154 -5.23 -24.64 7.60
CA SER A 154 -6.54 -25.04 8.13
C SER A 154 -6.87 -26.51 7.82
N VAL A 155 -6.56 -26.96 6.60
CA VAL A 155 -6.74 -28.36 6.16
C VAL A 155 -5.77 -29.28 6.90
N LEU A 156 -4.50 -28.87 7.07
CA LEU A 156 -3.51 -29.65 7.83
C LEU A 156 -3.90 -29.73 9.30
N LEU A 157 -4.35 -28.63 9.94
CA LEU A 157 -4.88 -28.68 11.30
C LEU A 157 -6.09 -29.61 11.39
N GLY A 158 -7.03 -29.54 10.45
CA GLY A 158 -8.18 -30.44 10.39
C GLY A 158 -7.76 -31.91 10.26
N PHE A 159 -6.73 -32.20 9.47
CA PHE A 159 -6.20 -33.56 9.26
C PHE A 159 -5.40 -34.08 10.47
N PHE A 160 -4.62 -33.23 11.15
CA PHE A 160 -3.88 -33.60 12.35
C PHE A 160 -4.77 -33.73 13.60
N LEU A 161 -5.81 -32.90 13.71
CA LEU A 161 -6.78 -32.97 14.81
C LEU A 161 -7.84 -34.05 14.62
N ALA A 162 -8.13 -34.44 13.37
CA ALA A 162 -8.86 -35.66 13.08
C ALA A 162 -7.94 -36.86 13.34
N GLU A 163 -7.88 -37.34 14.58
CA GLU A 163 -7.13 -38.57 14.91
C GLU A 163 -7.46 -39.70 13.91
N PRO A 164 -6.47 -40.52 13.47
CA PRO A 164 -6.68 -41.66 12.56
C PRO A 164 -7.53 -42.79 13.16
N ARG A 165 -8.17 -42.60 14.31
CA ARG A 165 -8.94 -43.63 15.03
C ARG A 165 -10.35 -43.84 14.50
N ALA A 166 -10.85 -42.98 13.61
CA ALA A 166 -12.17 -43.15 12.98
C ALA A 166 -12.25 -44.32 11.96
N VAL A 167 -11.13 -44.96 11.60
CA VAL A 167 -11.10 -46.10 10.66
C VAL A 167 -11.28 -47.46 11.36
N LYS A 168 -11.46 -47.48 12.69
CA LYS A 168 -11.66 -48.72 13.44
C LYS A 168 -13.02 -48.74 14.15
N ASN A 169 -14.11 -48.58 13.40
CA ASN A 169 -15.39 -49.07 13.89
C ASN A 169 -16.22 -49.75 12.81
N ASN A 170 -16.72 -50.92 13.19
CA ASN A 170 -17.24 -51.99 12.37
C ASN A 170 -18.59 -51.64 11.72
N GLY A 171 -18.75 -52.09 10.46
CA GLY A 171 -20.00 -52.62 9.92
C GLY A 171 -21.27 -51.79 10.06
N SER A 172 -21.39 -50.72 9.25
CA SER A 172 -22.71 -50.35 8.71
C SER A 172 -22.52 -49.69 7.34
N PRO A 173 -22.97 -50.30 6.24
CA PRO A 173 -22.61 -49.90 4.88
C PRO A 173 -23.49 -48.82 4.26
N ASP A 174 -24.26 -48.03 5.01
CA ASP A 174 -25.22 -47.11 4.37
C ASP A 174 -24.93 -45.63 4.70
N ASN A 175 -24.41 -44.94 3.67
CA ASN A 175 -24.24 -43.49 3.50
C ASN A 175 -22.92 -42.84 3.98
N PRO A 176 -21.79 -43.09 3.26
CA PRO A 176 -20.55 -42.32 3.43
C PRO A 176 -20.71 -40.81 3.19
N LEU A 177 -21.78 -40.37 2.50
CA LEU A 177 -22.09 -38.96 2.25
C LEU A 177 -22.54 -38.18 3.49
N ALA A 178 -23.03 -38.84 4.55
CA ALA A 178 -23.58 -38.17 5.73
C ALA A 178 -22.51 -37.68 6.73
N LYS A 179 -21.26 -38.19 6.64
CA LYS A 179 -20.15 -37.84 7.56
C LYS A 179 -19.16 -36.82 7.00
N VAL A 180 -19.29 -36.44 5.73
CA VAL A 180 -18.44 -35.44 5.06
C VAL A 180 -18.73 -33.97 5.45
N PRO A 181 -19.96 -33.53 5.79
CA PRO A 181 -20.22 -32.09 5.91
C PRO A 181 -19.67 -31.44 7.19
N SER A 182 -19.45 -32.18 8.28
CA SER A 182 -18.98 -31.59 9.55
C SER A 182 -17.47 -31.29 9.57
N VAL A 183 -16.65 -32.04 8.82
CA VAL A 183 -15.18 -31.86 8.82
C VAL A 183 -14.72 -30.73 7.90
N LEU A 184 -15.47 -30.42 6.84
CA LEU A 184 -15.10 -29.40 5.85
C LEU A 184 -15.62 -27.99 6.15
N THR A 185 -16.66 -27.86 6.99
CA THR A 185 -17.31 -26.57 7.27
C THR A 185 -16.49 -25.65 8.17
N SER A 186 -15.75 -26.20 9.13
CA SER A 186 -14.90 -25.43 10.06
C SER A 186 -13.72 -24.70 9.38
N PRO A 187 -12.86 -25.34 8.56
CA PRO A 187 -11.71 -24.67 7.94
C PRO A 187 -12.10 -23.63 6.89
N ALA A 188 -13.22 -23.83 6.19
CA ALA A 188 -13.72 -22.88 5.21
C ALA A 188 -14.09 -21.53 5.84
N MET A 189 -14.76 -21.56 7.00
CA MET A 189 -15.12 -20.34 7.73
C MET A 189 -13.89 -19.55 8.18
N LEU A 190 -12.86 -20.24 8.67
CA LEU A 190 -11.61 -19.62 9.08
C LEU A 190 -10.88 -18.96 7.90
N ALA A 191 -10.80 -19.65 6.76
CA ALA A 191 -10.18 -19.12 5.55
C ALA A 191 -10.90 -17.85 5.06
N ILE A 192 -12.23 -17.81 5.12
CA ILE A 192 -13.02 -16.62 4.77
C ILE A 192 -12.69 -15.45 5.70
N LEU A 193 -12.63 -15.67 7.02
CA LEU A 193 -12.31 -14.60 7.99
C LEU A 193 -10.90 -14.05 7.79
N VAL A 194 -9.91 -14.93 7.59
CA VAL A 194 -8.52 -14.52 7.29
C VAL A 194 -8.46 -13.76 5.96
N GLY A 195 -9.18 -14.24 4.94
CA GLY A 195 -9.28 -13.58 3.64
C GLY A 195 -9.86 -12.17 3.74
N ILE A 196 -10.93 -11.98 4.51
CA ILE A 196 -11.54 -10.66 4.76
C ILE A 196 -10.55 -9.76 5.48
N GLY A 197 -9.86 -10.24 6.52
CA GLY A 197 -8.86 -9.46 7.24
C GLY A 197 -7.72 -8.98 6.32
N PHE A 198 -7.20 -9.87 5.49
CA PHE A 198 -6.15 -9.52 4.53
C PHE A 198 -6.65 -8.53 3.46
N TRP A 199 -7.88 -8.70 2.98
CA TRP A 199 -8.52 -7.79 2.03
C TRP A 199 -8.69 -6.39 2.60
N ILE A 200 -9.13 -6.26 3.86
CA ILE A 200 -9.25 -4.98 4.57
C ILE A 200 -7.88 -4.30 4.69
N VAL A 201 -6.85 -5.04 5.12
CA VAL A 201 -5.48 -4.50 5.25
C VAL A 201 -4.93 -4.07 3.90
N ALA A 202 -5.12 -4.88 2.86
CA ALA A 202 -4.69 -4.55 1.50
C ALA A 202 -5.40 -3.29 0.97
N GLN A 203 -6.69 -3.16 1.23
CA GLN A 203 -7.46 -1.98 0.84
C GLN A 203 -7.07 -0.73 1.61
N ALA A 204 -6.75 -0.87 2.90
CA ALA A 204 -6.28 0.24 3.72
C ALA A 204 -4.85 0.68 3.35
N ASN A 205 -4.06 -0.17 2.70
CA ASN A 205 -2.70 0.14 2.23
C ASN A 205 -2.66 0.61 0.77
N ARG A 206 -3.80 0.97 0.17
CA ARG A 206 -3.82 1.58 -1.17
C ARG A 206 -3.07 2.92 -1.17
N ALA A 207 -2.51 3.25 -2.33
CA ALA A 207 -1.96 4.58 -2.58
C ALA A 207 -3.06 5.63 -2.39
N VAL A 208 -2.70 6.73 -1.76
CA VAL A 208 -3.63 7.84 -1.47
C VAL A 208 -2.89 9.14 -1.68
N LEU A 209 -3.43 9.97 -2.56
CA LEU A 209 -2.99 11.35 -2.79
C LEU A 209 -4.11 12.26 -2.30
N ARG A 210 -3.88 12.97 -1.18
CA ARG A 210 -4.83 13.97 -0.65
C ARG A 210 -4.10 15.26 -0.33
N PRO A 211 -3.95 16.17 -1.30
CA PRO A 211 -3.15 17.38 -1.12
C PRO A 211 -3.72 18.37 -0.11
N MET A 212 -5.02 18.29 0.17
CA MET A 212 -5.72 19.18 1.10
C MET A 212 -5.84 18.63 2.53
N GLU A 213 -5.73 17.31 2.71
CA GLU A 213 -5.94 16.66 4.01
C GLU A 213 -4.63 16.19 4.63
N GLU A 214 -4.57 16.21 5.96
CA GLU A 214 -3.52 15.51 6.70
C GLU A 214 -3.83 14.02 6.73
N ILE A 215 -2.91 13.21 6.22
CA ILE A 215 -3.01 11.76 6.33
C ILE A 215 -2.24 11.34 7.58
N PRO A 216 -2.83 10.56 8.50
CA PRO A 216 -2.08 10.07 9.63
C PRO A 216 -0.94 9.16 9.13
N HIS A 217 0.25 9.36 9.69
CA HIS A 217 1.46 8.64 9.35
C HIS A 217 1.49 7.26 10.03
N GLY A 218 2.30 6.35 9.47
CA GLY A 218 2.61 5.05 10.08
C GLY A 218 1.82 3.87 9.53
N SER A 219 1.92 2.74 10.24
CA SER A 219 1.29 1.49 9.84
C SER A 219 -0.24 1.62 9.83
N TRP A 220 -0.94 0.74 9.10
CA TRP A 220 -2.40 0.69 9.21
C TRP A 220 -2.86 0.55 10.68
N TRP A 221 -2.14 -0.25 11.47
CA TRP A 221 -2.43 -0.43 12.89
C TRP A 221 -2.38 0.89 13.67
N SER A 222 -1.34 1.72 13.48
CA SER A 222 -1.22 3.01 14.19
C SER A 222 -2.30 4.01 13.78
N ARG A 223 -2.96 3.81 12.63
CA ARG A 223 -3.98 4.71 12.07
C ARG A 223 -5.41 4.21 12.27
N ALA A 224 -5.59 2.91 12.42
CA ALA A 224 -6.88 2.29 12.64
C ALA A 224 -7.54 2.92 13.87
N ALA A 225 -8.83 3.24 13.76
CA ALA A 225 -9.59 3.77 14.90
C ALA A 225 -9.55 2.75 16.04
N ASN A 226 -9.71 3.21 17.29
CA ASN A 226 -9.78 2.29 18.43
C ASN A 226 -10.88 1.24 18.23
N ALA A 227 -12.01 1.62 17.61
CA ALA A 227 -13.08 0.70 17.23
C ALA A 227 -12.59 -0.40 16.26
N ASP A 228 -11.84 -0.04 15.21
CA ASP A 228 -11.29 -0.99 14.24
C ASP A 228 -10.28 -1.94 14.87
N ARG A 229 -9.43 -1.42 15.77
CA ARG A 229 -8.47 -2.23 16.53
C ARG A 229 -9.20 -3.22 17.44
N ILE A 230 -10.21 -2.76 18.17
CA ILE A 230 -11.05 -3.62 19.02
C ILE A 230 -11.79 -4.65 18.17
N ALA A 231 -12.32 -4.28 17.01
CA ALA A 231 -12.98 -5.18 16.09
C ALA A 231 -12.01 -6.26 15.57
N LEU A 232 -10.79 -5.89 15.19
CA LEU A 232 -9.77 -6.86 14.78
C LEU A 232 -9.36 -7.78 15.93
N CYS A 233 -9.13 -7.24 17.13
CA CYS A 233 -8.84 -8.05 18.31
C CYS A 233 -10.00 -8.99 18.64
N GLY A 234 -11.25 -8.52 18.54
CA GLY A 234 -12.45 -9.31 18.73
C GLY A 234 -12.59 -10.41 17.68
N LEU A 235 -12.24 -10.13 16.42
CA LEU A 235 -12.19 -11.14 15.36
C LEU A 235 -11.15 -12.22 15.68
N ILE A 236 -9.95 -11.83 16.12
CA ILE A 236 -8.90 -12.77 16.53
C ILE A 236 -9.36 -13.64 17.71
N VAL A 237 -9.96 -13.03 18.74
CA VAL A 237 -10.50 -13.76 19.89
C VAL A 237 -11.63 -14.69 19.47
N GLY A 238 -12.55 -14.24 18.63
CA GLY A 238 -13.65 -15.06 18.11
C GLY A 238 -13.15 -16.27 17.32
N VAL A 239 -12.13 -16.07 16.48
CA VAL A 239 -11.45 -17.16 15.76
C VAL A 239 -10.82 -18.16 16.73
N LEU A 240 -10.11 -17.69 17.76
CA LEU A 240 -9.48 -18.56 18.77
C LEU A 240 -10.52 -19.31 19.61
N SER A 241 -11.60 -18.65 20.05
CA SER A 241 -12.69 -19.29 20.78
C SER A 241 -13.36 -20.39 19.97
N LEU A 242 -13.59 -20.12 18.68
CA LEU A 242 -14.16 -21.10 17.75
C LEU A 242 -13.24 -22.32 17.61
N LEU A 243 -11.92 -22.13 17.50
CA LEU A 243 -10.95 -23.23 17.51
C LEU A 243 -11.00 -24.06 18.81
N VAL A 244 -11.13 -23.41 19.97
CA VAL A 244 -11.26 -24.10 21.26
C VAL A 244 -12.56 -24.92 21.32
N THR A 245 -13.70 -24.35 20.89
CA THR A 245 -14.99 -25.05 20.86
C THR A 245 -14.93 -26.29 19.96
N PHE A 246 -14.26 -26.21 18.82
CA PHE A 246 -14.03 -27.38 17.97
C PHE A 246 -13.16 -28.44 18.64
N ALA A 247 -12.11 -28.04 19.38
CA ALA A 247 -11.26 -28.96 20.13
C ALA A 247 -12.01 -29.65 21.28
N THR A 248 -12.91 -28.94 21.98
CA THR A 248 -13.68 -29.50 23.11
C THR A 248 -14.82 -30.41 22.63
N LEU A 249 -15.56 -30.02 21.59
CA LEU A 249 -16.62 -30.87 21.02
C LEU A 249 -16.05 -32.18 20.44
N GLY A 250 -14.83 -32.14 19.91
CA GLY A 250 -14.13 -33.34 19.48
C GLY A 250 -13.80 -34.31 20.63
N LYS A 251 -13.74 -33.84 21.88
CA LYS A 251 -13.38 -34.68 23.03
C LYS A 251 -14.56 -35.52 23.55
N ASP A 252 -15.79 -35.02 23.44
CA ASP A 252 -16.98 -35.68 24.03
C ASP A 252 -17.62 -36.74 23.12
N HIS A 253 -17.21 -36.79 21.85
CA HIS A 253 -17.67 -37.78 20.86
C HIS A 253 -16.69 -38.95 20.66
N PHE A 254 -15.61 -39.02 21.45
CA PHE A 254 -14.63 -40.10 21.49
C PHE A 254 -14.53 -40.69 22.90
#